data_AF-A0A1S6HRK0-F1
#
_entry.id   AF-A0A1S6HRK0-F1
#
_cell.length_a   1.000
_cell.length_b   1.000
_cell.length_c   1.000
_cell.angle_alpha   90.00
_cell.angle_beta   90.00
_cell.angle_gamma   90.00
#
_symmetry.space_group_name_H-M   'P 1'
#
loop_
_entity.id
_entity.type
_entity.pdbx_description
1 polymer ?
#
loop_
_entity_poly.entity_id
_entity_poly.type
_entity_poly.pdbx_seq_one_letter_code
_entity_poly.pdbx_strand_id
1 'polypeptide(L)'
;MKYLVVFFTLLLALLWTLDTQAWDGAVIGQVNTIDVTHGKNYGFRVTLEGAPKLCGNDSGWAYLNDDDSNYQIFVSVLLAAKMSGTTVRLYTNQEKTSGNDYCHIGYISVS
;
A
#
# COMPACT_ATOMS: atom_id res chain seq x y z
N MET A 1 20.88 -17.40 -41.56
CA MET A 1 19.67 -16.53 -41.46
C MET A 1 18.60 -17.06 -40.50
N LYS A 2 18.14 -18.32 -40.60
CA LYS A 2 17.10 -18.87 -39.70
C LYS A 2 17.40 -18.71 -38.19
N TYR A 3 18.62 -19.04 -37.75
CA TYR A 3 19.00 -18.92 -36.33
C TYR A 3 19.11 -17.47 -35.83
N LEU A 4 19.44 -16.52 -36.72
CA LEU A 4 19.51 -15.10 -36.40
C LEU A 4 18.10 -14.54 -36.10
N VAL A 5 17.12 -14.94 -36.91
CA VAL A 5 15.72 -14.54 -36.72
C VAL A 5 15.15 -15.14 -35.43
N VAL A 6 15.44 -16.42 -35.16
CA VAL A 6 15.00 -17.10 -33.92
C VAL A 6 15.62 -16.43 -32.68
N PHE A 7 16.90 -16.08 -32.73
CA PHE A 7 17.59 -15.39 -31.64
C PHE A 7 17.01 -13.99 -31.39
N PHE A 8 16.72 -13.24 -32.45
CA PHE A 8 16.12 -11.90 -32.35
C PHE A 8 14.68 -11.96 -31.79
N THR A 9 13.90 -12.97 -32.16
CA THR A 9 12.56 -13.18 -31.60
C THR A 9 12.57 -13.59 -30.13
N LEU A 10 13.57 -14.36 -29.68
CA LEU A 10 13.73 -14.73 -28.28
C LEU A 10 14.15 -13.53 -27.41
N LEU A 11 15.07 -12.70 -27.92
CA LEU A 11 15.52 -11.48 -27.24
C LEU A 11 14.38 -10.46 -27.10
N LEU A 12 13.52 -10.35 -28.11
CA LEU A 12 12.36 -9.45 -28.08
C LEU A 12 11.30 -9.91 -27.07
N ALA A 13 11.14 -11.21 -26.82
CA ALA A 13 10.18 -11.74 -25.83
C ALA A 13 10.61 -11.50 -24.37
N LEU A 14 11.91 -11.32 -24.10
CA LEU A 14 12.45 -11.01 -22.78
C LEU A 14 12.22 -9.56 -22.35
N LEU A 15 11.92 -8.66 -23.28
CA LEU A 15 11.68 -7.23 -22.99
C LEU A 15 10.23 -6.93 -22.55
N TRP A 16 9.38 -7.96 -22.47
CA TRP A 16 7.95 -7.83 -22.15
C TRP A 16 7.61 -8.24 -20.72
N THR A 17 8.60 -8.44 -19.84
CA THR A 17 8.36 -8.48 -18.39
C THR A 17 8.09 -7.06 -17.91
N LEU A 18 6.91 -6.56 -18.30
CA LEU A 18 6.38 -5.27 -17.90
C LEU A 18 6.28 -5.22 -16.38
N ASP A 19 6.63 -4.06 -15.82
CA ASP A 19 6.42 -3.73 -14.42
C ASP A 19 4.96 -4.00 -14.04
N THR A 20 4.71 -5.14 -13.40
CA THR A 20 3.47 -5.33 -12.67
C THR A 20 3.56 -4.37 -11.49
N GLN A 21 2.84 -3.25 -11.57
CA GLN A 21 2.62 -2.33 -10.45
C GLN A 21 1.83 -3.09 -9.37
N ALA A 22 2.54 -3.94 -8.63
CA ALA A 22 2.04 -4.60 -7.45
C ALA A 22 2.18 -3.62 -6.29
N TRP A 23 1.19 -3.63 -5.41
CA TRP A 23 1.31 -2.94 -4.13
C TRP A 23 2.49 -3.53 -3.36
N ASP A 24 3.32 -2.68 -2.76
CA ASP A 24 4.42 -3.15 -1.91
C ASP A 24 3.91 -3.93 -0.68
N GLY A 25 2.64 -3.71 -0.30
CA GLY A 25 1.94 -4.61 0.61
C GLY A 25 0.44 -4.66 0.39
N ALA A 26 -0.13 -5.84 0.65
CA ALA A 26 -1.55 -6.16 0.55
C ALA A 26 -1.96 -7.03 1.74
N VAL A 27 -2.24 -6.40 2.88
CA VAL A 27 -2.41 -7.08 4.18
C VAL A 27 -3.87 -7.04 4.62
N ILE A 28 -4.36 -8.15 5.15
CA ILE A 28 -5.71 -8.30 5.70
C ILE A 28 -5.62 -8.31 7.22
N GLY A 29 -6.47 -7.55 7.90
CA GLY A 29 -6.57 -7.58 9.35
C GLY A 29 -7.62 -6.63 9.89
N GLN A 30 -7.88 -6.72 11.19
CA GLN A 30 -8.67 -5.72 11.90
C GLN A 30 -7.80 -4.53 12.28
N VAL A 31 -8.38 -3.33 12.25
CA VAL A 31 -7.69 -2.12 12.69
C VAL A 31 -7.44 -2.20 14.20
N ASN A 32 -6.19 -2.06 14.62
CA ASN A 32 -5.82 -2.08 16.04
C ASN A 32 -5.77 -0.66 16.64
N THR A 33 -4.98 0.23 16.06
CA THR A 33 -4.91 1.65 16.47
C THR A 33 -5.16 2.58 15.31
N ILE A 34 -5.74 3.74 15.63
CA ILE A 34 -5.81 4.91 14.75
C ILE A 34 -5.16 6.06 15.52
N ASP A 35 -4.04 6.56 15.01
CA ASP A 35 -3.32 7.69 15.59
C ASP A 35 -3.53 8.93 14.73
N VAL A 36 -4.07 9.99 15.34
CA VAL A 36 -4.29 11.29 14.70
C VAL A 36 -3.39 12.33 15.34
N THR A 37 -2.58 13.01 14.54
CA THR A 37 -1.66 14.06 14.97
C THR A 37 -1.74 15.27 14.03
N HIS A 38 -1.20 16.39 14.48
CA HIS A 38 -0.96 17.54 13.62
C HIS A 38 0.14 17.23 12.61
N GLY A 39 0.02 17.80 11.40
CA GLY A 39 1.03 17.69 10.34
C GLY A 39 0.39 17.36 8.99
N LYS A 40 0.97 17.92 7.91
CA LYS A 40 0.52 17.64 6.53
C LYS A 40 0.89 16.21 6.07
N ASN A 41 1.94 15.64 6.66
CA ASN A 41 2.42 14.30 6.35
C ASN A 41 2.21 13.39 7.55
N TYR A 42 1.68 12.18 7.33
CA TYR A 42 1.50 11.16 8.36
C TYR A 42 0.56 11.58 9.52
N GLY A 43 -0.32 12.56 9.27
CA GLY A 43 -1.25 13.08 10.28
C GLY A 43 -2.29 12.04 10.71
N PHE A 44 -2.57 11.05 9.86
CA PHE A 44 -3.46 9.93 10.15
C PHE A 44 -2.72 8.62 9.90
N ARG A 45 -2.59 7.80 10.95
CA ARG A 45 -1.86 6.53 10.92
C ARG A 45 -2.71 5.40 11.47
N VAL A 46 -2.53 4.21 10.92
CA VAL A 46 -3.23 3.01 11.34
C VAL A 46 -2.27 1.84 11.54
N THR A 47 -2.59 1.00 12.51
CA THR A 47 -1.97 -0.32 12.68
C THR A 47 -3.04 -1.40 12.54
N LEU A 48 -2.63 -2.60 12.13
CA LEU A 48 -3.49 -3.79 12.17
C LEU A 48 -3.15 -4.63 13.40
N GLU A 49 -4.11 -5.45 13.84
CA GLU A 49 -3.88 -6.42 14.91
C GLU A 49 -2.70 -7.35 14.57
N GLY A 50 -1.87 -7.63 15.58
CA GLY A 50 -0.63 -8.40 15.40
C GLY A 50 0.54 -7.62 14.80
N ALA A 51 0.37 -6.33 14.47
CA ALA A 51 1.39 -5.45 13.91
C ALA A 51 2.17 -6.07 12.71
N PRO A 52 1.48 -6.60 11.69
CA PRO A 52 2.15 -7.13 10.51
C PRO A 52 2.90 -6.02 9.76
N LYS A 53 3.93 -6.39 9.03
CA LYS A 53 4.57 -5.50 8.06
C LYS A 53 3.55 -5.07 7.02
N LEU A 54 3.37 -3.77 6.81
CA LEU A 54 2.31 -3.28 5.93
C LEU A 54 2.76 -3.05 4.49
N CYS A 55 4.04 -2.76 4.24
CA CYS A 55 4.63 -2.61 2.90
C CYS A 55 6.02 -3.27 2.84
N GLY A 56 6.84 -2.95 1.83
CA GLY A 56 8.15 -3.57 1.56
C GLY A 56 9.24 -3.39 2.62
N ASN A 57 8.92 -2.86 3.80
CA ASN A 57 9.83 -2.65 4.93
C ASN A 57 9.29 -3.28 6.24
N ASP A 58 9.91 -2.96 7.37
CA ASP A 58 9.51 -3.47 8.69
C ASP A 58 8.47 -2.59 9.42
N SER A 59 7.83 -1.63 8.72
CA SER A 59 6.84 -0.75 9.34
C SER A 59 5.54 -1.49 9.63
N GLY A 60 5.15 -1.51 10.92
CA GLY A 60 3.87 -2.05 11.39
C GLY A 60 2.69 -1.06 11.30
N TRP A 61 2.92 0.13 10.74
CA TRP A 61 1.91 1.16 10.57
C TRP A 61 1.94 1.75 9.16
N ALA A 62 0.78 2.24 8.74
CA ALA A 62 0.56 2.87 7.44
C ALA A 62 -0.23 4.17 7.63
N TYR A 63 -0.21 5.05 6.63
CA TYR A 63 -0.77 6.38 6.75
C TYR A 63 -1.58 6.84 5.53
N LEU A 64 -2.34 7.90 5.75
CA LEU A 64 -3.03 8.70 4.74
C LEU A 64 -2.54 10.15 4.83
N ASN A 65 -2.48 10.84 3.69
CA ASN A 65 -2.20 12.27 3.65
C ASN A 65 -3.45 13.06 3.27
N ASP A 66 -3.55 14.29 3.77
CA ASP A 66 -4.73 15.15 3.56
C ASP A 66 -4.92 15.61 2.11
N ASP A 67 -3.89 15.49 1.28
CA ASP A 67 -3.90 15.75 -0.16
C ASP A 67 -4.39 14.56 -1.02
N ASP A 68 -4.62 13.39 -0.43
CA ASP A 68 -5.21 12.25 -1.12
C ASP A 68 -6.66 12.58 -1.56
N SER A 69 -6.98 12.41 -2.86
CA SER A 69 -8.28 12.80 -3.45
C SER A 69 -9.54 12.23 -2.77
N ASN A 70 -9.40 11.22 -1.90
CA ASN A 70 -10.48 10.61 -1.13
C ASN A 70 -10.13 10.48 0.37
N TYR A 71 -9.24 11.33 0.90
CA TYR A 71 -8.74 11.26 2.28
C TYR A 71 -9.86 11.08 3.31
N GLN A 72 -10.87 11.94 3.28
CA GLN A 72 -11.99 11.89 4.24
C GLN A 72 -12.78 10.59 4.16
N ILE A 73 -12.92 10.01 2.96
CA ILE A 73 -13.61 8.72 2.77
C ILE A 73 -12.76 7.59 3.33
N PHE A 74 -11.45 7.57 3.07
CA PHE A 74 -10.55 6.57 3.65
C PHE A 74 -10.55 6.62 5.18
N VAL A 75 -10.44 7.82 5.77
CA VAL A 75 -10.54 8.04 7.22
C VAL A 75 -11.85 7.50 7.76
N SER A 76 -12.98 7.82 7.11
CA SER A 76 -14.31 7.39 7.54
C SER A 76 -14.45 5.85 7.49
N VAL A 77 -13.93 5.22 6.44
CA VAL A 77 -13.96 3.76 6.27
C VAL A 77 -13.13 3.07 7.35
N LEU A 78 -11.91 3.55 7.63
CA LEU A 78 -11.04 2.98 8.65
C LEU A 78 -11.60 3.14 10.05
N LEU A 79 -12.20 4.30 10.35
CA LEU A 79 -12.87 4.54 11.63
C LEU A 79 -14.08 3.62 11.80
N ALA A 80 -14.92 3.51 10.77
CA ALA A 80 -16.08 2.60 10.78
C ALA A 80 -15.64 1.14 10.99
N ALA A 81 -14.62 0.68 10.25
CA ALA A 81 -14.09 -0.67 10.39
C ALA A 81 -13.50 -0.93 11.78
N LYS A 82 -12.80 0.05 12.37
CA LYS A 82 -12.31 -0.04 13.75
C LYS A 82 -13.45 -0.17 14.76
N MET A 83 -14.49 0.63 14.60
CA MET A 83 -15.64 0.64 15.50
C MET A 83 -16.49 -0.64 15.39
N SER A 84 -16.59 -1.22 14.20
CA SER A 84 -17.36 -2.44 13.96
C SER A 84 -16.56 -3.74 14.18
N GLY A 85 -15.23 -3.66 14.31
CA GLY A 85 -14.35 -4.84 14.30
C GLY A 85 -14.31 -5.54 12.94
N THR A 86 -14.66 -4.83 11.86
CA THR A 86 -14.66 -5.41 10.51
C THR A 86 -13.23 -5.54 10.00
N THR A 87 -12.97 -6.64 9.30
CA THR A 87 -11.67 -6.87 8.67
C THR A 87 -11.52 -5.98 7.44
N VAL A 88 -10.37 -5.32 7.33
CA VAL A 88 -10.00 -4.55 6.14
C VAL A 88 -8.83 -5.21 5.43
N ARG A 89 -8.78 -5.03 4.12
CA ARG A 89 -7.58 -5.26 3.33
C ARG A 89 -6.98 -3.89 2.99
N LEU A 90 -5.76 -3.66 3.47
CA LEU A 90 -4.97 -2.48 3.17
C LEU A 90 -4.02 -2.78 2.02
N TYR A 91 -4.02 -1.91 1.03
CA TYR A 91 -3.05 -1.92 -0.05
C TYR A 91 -2.20 -0.67 0.07
N THR A 92 -0.90 -0.87 0.26
CA THR A 92 0.04 0.20 0.57
C THR A 92 1.28 0.13 -0.29
N ASN A 93 1.88 1.29 -0.52
CA ASN A 93 3.20 1.42 -1.13
C ASN A 93 4.18 2.00 -0.13
N GLN A 94 5.44 1.57 -0.24
CA GLN A 94 6.53 2.18 0.51
C GLN A 94 6.82 3.57 -0.09
N GLU A 95 6.74 4.60 0.74
CA GLU A 95 6.99 5.96 0.31
C GLU A 95 8.51 6.21 0.18
N LYS A 96 8.98 6.47 -1.04
CA LYS A 96 10.42 6.64 -1.32
C LYS A 96 10.87 8.10 -1.41
N THR A 97 9.96 9.05 -1.29
CA THR A 97 10.21 10.46 -1.63
C THR A 97 10.75 11.28 -0.47
N SER A 98 10.24 11.07 0.75
CA SER A 98 10.66 11.80 1.95
C SER A 98 11.88 11.21 2.67
N GLY A 99 12.32 10.02 2.28
CA GLY A 99 13.41 9.27 2.93
C GLY A 99 13.01 8.55 4.23
N ASN A 100 11.74 8.58 4.62
CA ASN A 100 11.26 7.91 5.83
C ASN A 100 10.71 6.49 5.57
N ASP A 101 10.57 6.09 4.31
CA ASP A 101 10.21 4.74 3.88
C ASP A 101 8.88 4.20 4.45
N TYR A 102 7.98 5.03 4.97
CA TYR A 102 6.72 4.56 5.59
C TYR A 102 5.69 4.07 4.57
N CYS A 103 4.67 3.35 5.05
CA CYS A 103 3.66 2.73 4.19
C CYS A 103 2.50 3.69 3.91
N HIS A 104 2.38 4.20 2.69
CA HIS A 104 1.24 5.03 2.26
C HIS A 104 0.09 4.14 1.80
N ILE A 105 -1.12 4.38 2.32
CA ILE A 105 -2.33 3.65 1.92
C ILE A 105 -2.87 4.22 0.62
N GLY A 106 -2.89 3.40 -0.43
CA GLY A 106 -3.46 3.80 -1.72
C GLY A 106 -4.83 3.18 -2.02
N TYR A 107 -5.20 2.08 -1.36
CA TYR A 107 -6.51 1.46 -1.53
C TYR A 107 -6.94 0.66 -0.29
N ILE A 108 -8.24 0.66 -0.01
CA ILE A 108 -8.87 -0.05 1.11
C ILE A 108 -10.03 -0.85 0.57
N SER A 109 -10.09 -2.12 0.93
CA SER A 109 -11.26 -2.97 0.72
C SER A 109 -11.80 -3.46 2.06
N VAL A 110 -13.12 -3.42 2.21
CA VAL A 110 -13.83 -3.87 3.41
C VAL A 110 -14.70 -5.06 3.01
N SER A 111 -14.74 -6.09 3.84
CA SER A 111 -15.46 -7.36 3.60
C SER A 111 -16.21 -7.82 4.83
#